data_AF-A0A1V5YKX3-F1
#
_entry.id   AF-A0A1V5YKX3-F1
#
_cell.length_a   1.000
_cell.length_b   1.000
_cell.length_c   1.000
_cell.angle_alpha   90.00
_cell.angle_beta   90.00
_cell.angle_gamma   90.00
#
_symmetry.space_group_name_H-M   'P 1'
#
loop_
_entity.id
_entity.type
_entity.pdbx_description
1 polymer ?
#
loop_
_entity_poly.entity_id
_entity_poly.type
_entity_poly.pdbx_seq_one_letter_code
_entity_poly.pdbx_strand_id
1 'polypeptide(L)'
;MSFRPKDTLQMLADAGADPDRLLILERQEKADYIELGLPRQGIAKVLELQGVLRSEGKKKINYHKQRSIWGRGPHYPVFRDHYKQNREEFRQAKGLPL
;
A
#
# COMPACT_ATOMS: atom_id res chain seq x y z
N MET A 1 6.47 7.35 17.07
CA MET A 1 5.21 7.87 16.49
C MET A 1 4.19 6.76 16.52
N SER A 2 2.96 7.01 16.98
CA SER A 2 1.88 6.01 16.92
C SER A 2 1.32 5.95 15.50
N PHE A 3 1.18 4.75 14.93
CA PHE A 3 0.65 4.56 13.58
C PHE A 3 -0.84 4.92 13.50
N ARG A 4 -1.21 5.69 12.48
CA ARG A 4 -2.59 6.14 12.24
C ARG A 4 -3.07 5.67 10.86
N PRO A 5 -3.93 4.63 10.79
CA PRO A 5 -4.44 4.11 9.52
C PRO A 5 -5.16 5.15 8.67
N LYS A 6 -5.96 6.03 9.30
CA LYS A 6 -6.72 7.09 8.62
C LYS A 6 -5.82 8.05 7.83
N ASP A 7 -4.71 8.48 8.43
CA ASP A 7 -3.75 9.40 7.79
C ASP A 7 -3.07 8.71 6.60
N THR A 8 -2.79 7.42 6.71
CA THR A 8 -2.24 6.60 5.61
C THR A 8 -3.23 6.49 4.46
N LEU A 9 -4.51 6.21 4.75
CA LEU A 9 -5.56 6.12 3.74
C LEU A 9 -5.76 7.46 3.03
N GLN A 10 -5.78 8.56 3.77
CA GLN A 10 -5.87 9.90 3.20
C GLN A 10 -4.70 10.18 2.25
N MET A 11 -3.47 9.88 2.68
CA MET A 11 -2.26 10.04 1.86
C MET A 11 -2.31 9.19 0.59
N LEU A 12 -2.82 7.95 0.65
CA LEU A 12 -3.00 7.11 -0.54
C LEU A 12 -3.98 7.74 -1.53
N ALA A 13 -5.14 8.21 -1.05
CA ALA A 13 -6.11 8.89 -1.89
C ALA A 13 -5.54 10.16 -2.53
N ASP A 14 -4.83 10.99 -1.75
CA ASP A 14 -4.22 12.24 -2.25
C ASP A 14 -3.12 11.94 -3.29
N ALA A 15 -2.45 10.78 -3.17
CA ALA A 15 -1.49 10.32 -4.15
C ALA A 15 -2.14 9.68 -5.40
N GLY A 16 -3.46 9.45 -5.41
CA GLY A 16 -4.13 8.71 -6.49
C GLY A 16 -3.87 7.19 -6.45
N ALA A 17 -3.50 6.65 -5.29
CA ALA A 17 -3.33 5.21 -5.09
C ALA A 17 -4.63 4.60 -4.53
N ASP A 18 -5.12 3.54 -5.15
CA ASP A 18 -6.29 2.80 -4.65
C ASP A 18 -5.89 1.85 -3.51
N PRO A 19 -6.39 2.03 -2.27
CA PRO A 19 -6.04 1.17 -1.15
C PRO A 19 -6.47 -0.29 -1.33
N ASP A 20 -7.45 -0.60 -2.19
CA ASP A 20 -7.80 -2.00 -2.51
C ASP A 20 -6.62 -2.75 -3.12
N ARG A 21 -5.77 -2.06 -3.88
CA ARG A 21 -4.60 -2.67 -4.53
C ARG A 21 -3.58 -3.15 -3.51
N LEU A 22 -3.51 -2.54 -2.33
CA LEU A 22 -2.64 -3.01 -1.24
C LEU A 22 -3.13 -4.34 -0.66
N LEU A 23 -4.43 -4.65 -0.73
CA LEU A 23 -5.00 -5.91 -0.24
C LEU A 23 -4.55 -7.13 -1.04
N ILE A 24 -3.92 -6.94 -2.20
CA ILE A 24 -3.29 -8.05 -2.93
C ILE A 24 -2.30 -8.81 -2.05
N LEU A 25 -1.68 -8.14 -1.07
CA LEU A 25 -0.76 -8.75 -0.10
C LEU A 25 -1.40 -9.77 0.85
N GLU A 26 -2.73 -9.90 0.84
CA GLU A 26 -3.42 -11.00 1.52
C GLU A 26 -3.34 -12.31 0.72
N ARG A 27 -3.23 -12.22 -0.62
CA ARG A 27 -3.15 -13.37 -1.53
C ARG A 27 -1.71 -13.70 -1.92
N GLN A 28 -0.84 -12.69 -1.98
CA GLN A 28 0.58 -12.84 -2.29
C GLN A 28 1.44 -12.25 -1.18
N GLU A 29 2.49 -12.94 -0.74
CA GLU A 29 3.31 -12.45 0.38
C GLU A 29 4.05 -11.15 0.05
N LYS A 30 4.34 -10.92 -1.23
CA LYS A 30 5.15 -9.81 -1.71
C LYS A 30 4.74 -9.37 -3.11
N ALA A 31 4.91 -8.09 -3.40
CA ALA A 31 4.51 -7.45 -4.65
C ALA A 31 5.45 -6.27 -4.99
N ASP A 32 5.59 -5.93 -6.26
CA ASP A 32 6.21 -4.65 -6.63
C ASP A 32 5.25 -3.46 -6.45
N TYR A 33 5.78 -2.23 -6.46
CA TYR A 33 4.96 -1.05 -6.18
C TYR A 33 3.85 -0.81 -7.23
N ILE A 34 4.02 -1.30 -8.46
CA ILE A 34 3.02 -1.18 -9.53
C ILE A 34 1.89 -2.17 -9.29
N GLU A 35 2.22 -3.42 -8.91
CA GLU A 35 1.24 -4.43 -8.51
C GLU A 35 0.41 -3.97 -7.30
N LEU A 36 1.02 -3.21 -6.39
CA LEU A 36 0.35 -2.55 -5.26
C LEU A 36 -0.48 -1.31 -5.66
N GLY A 37 -0.56 -0.97 -6.95
CA GLY A 37 -1.33 0.18 -7.43
C GLY A 37 -0.75 1.53 -7.01
N LEU A 38 0.53 1.58 -6.65
CA LEU A 38 1.19 2.81 -6.22
C LEU A 38 1.70 3.58 -7.45
N PRO A 39 1.43 4.88 -7.56
CA PRO A 39 1.77 5.69 -8.74
C PRO A 39 3.29 5.89 -8.90
N ARG A 40 4.04 5.83 -7.79
CA ARG A 40 5.49 6.03 -7.75
C ARG A 40 6.11 5.28 -6.58
N GLN A 41 7.37 4.88 -6.74
CA GLN A 41 8.15 4.19 -5.70
C GLN A 41 8.25 4.99 -4.39
N GLY A 42 8.21 6.33 -4.47
CA GLY A 42 8.22 7.20 -3.29
C GLY A 42 7.06 6.92 -2.32
N ILE A 43 5.87 6.57 -2.81
CA ILE A 43 4.73 6.23 -1.93
C ILE A 43 5.01 4.91 -1.18
N ALA A 44 5.58 3.92 -1.86
CA ALA A 44 5.95 2.66 -1.22
C ALA A 44 6.99 2.87 -0.11
N LYS A 45 7.94 3.80 -0.32
CA LYS A 45 8.92 4.21 0.69
C LYS A 45 8.28 4.90 1.90
N VAL A 46 7.29 5.76 1.68
CA VAL A 46 6.55 6.38 2.79
C VAL A 46 5.77 5.32 3.59
N LEU A 47 5.10 4.39 2.90
CA LEU A 47 4.40 3.28 3.55
C LEU A 47 5.36 2.36 4.33
N GLU A 48 6.59 2.18 3.86
CA GLU A 48 7.64 1.47 4.59
C GLU A 48 8.02 2.20 5.88
N LEU A 49 8.23 3.53 5.82
CA LEU A 49 8.53 4.35 7.00
C LEU A 49 7.38 4.36 8.01
N GLN A 50 6.13 4.27 7.52
CA GLN A 50 4.93 4.12 8.35
C GLN A 50 4.74 2.69 8.87
N GLY A 51 5.58 1.73 8.48
CA GLY A 51 5.49 0.33 8.90
C GLY A 51 4.35 -0.46 8.25
N VAL A 52 3.67 0.09 7.24
CA VAL A 52 2.60 -0.59 6.48
C VAL A 52 3.20 -1.58 5.49
N LEU A 53 4.27 -1.17 4.81
CA LEU A 53 5.05 -2.05 3.95
C LEU A 53 6.40 -2.38 4.58
N ARG A 54 7.03 -3.43 4.07
CA ARG A 54 8.41 -3.81 4.39
C ARG A 54 9.15 -4.06 3.07
N SER A 55 10.35 -3.52 2.91
CA SER A 55 11.20 -3.90 1.78
C SER A 55 11.62 -5.36 1.88
N GLU A 56 11.33 -6.16 0.86
CA GLU A 56 11.71 -7.57 0.72
C GLU A 56 12.84 -7.75 -0.33
N GLY A 57 13.46 -6.64 -0.74
CA GLY A 57 14.57 -6.63 -1.69
C GLY A 57 14.18 -6.14 -3.08
N LYS A 58 14.82 -6.70 -4.11
CA LYS A 58 14.64 -6.29 -5.51
C LYS A 58 14.41 -7.51 -6.40
N LYS A 59 13.49 -7.39 -7.36
CA LYS A 59 13.26 -8.37 -8.43
C LYS A 59 13.81 -7.81 -9.73
N LYS A 60 14.60 -8.62 -10.45
CA LYS A 60 15.05 -8.29 -11.80
C LYS A 60 13.88 -8.45 -12.75
N ILE A 61 13.57 -7.40 -13.51
CA ILE A 61 12.50 -7.41 -14.52
C ILE A 61 13.10 -7.72 -15.89
N ASN A 62 14.24 -7.11 -16.21
CA ASN A 62 15.04 -7.43 -17.37
C ASN A 62 16.53 -7.12 -17.10
N TYR A 63 17.40 -7.24 -18.12
CA TYR A 63 18.84 -7.04 -17.95
C TYR A 63 19.21 -5.67 -17.33
N HIS A 64 18.48 -4.60 -17.68
CA HIS A 64 18.77 -3.23 -17.24
C HIS A 64 17.82 -2.70 -16.16
N LYS A 65 16.76 -3.44 -15.78
CA LYS A 65 15.71 -2.94 -14.88
C LYS A 65 15.47 -3.89 -13.71
N GLN A 66 15.47 -3.31 -12.52
CA GLN A 66 15.07 -3.96 -11.26
C GLN A 66 13.93 -3.17 -10.63
N ARG A 67 13.05 -3.85 -9.89
CA ARG A 67 12.00 -3.23 -9.09
C ARG A 67 12.12 -3.62 -7.63
N SER A 68 11.88 -2.68 -6.73
CA SER A 68 11.72 -2.97 -5.31
C SER A 68 10.48 -3.82 -5.08
N ILE A 69 10.64 -4.85 -4.26
CA ILE A 69 9.58 -5.74 -3.82
C ILE A 69 9.24 -5.40 -2.37
N TRP A 70 7.95 -5.43 -2.08
CA TRP A 70 7.35 -5.00 -0.84
C TRP A 70 6.47 -6.10 -0.27
N GLY A 71 6.62 -6.37 1.02
CA GLY A 71 5.80 -7.27 1.79
C GLY A 71 4.99 -6.52 2.85
N ARG A 72 4.34 -7.29 3.71
CA ARG A 72 3.54 -6.78 4.83
C ARG A 72 4.46 -6.28 5.94
N GLY A 73 4.35 -4.99 6.26
CA GLY A 73 5.03 -4.41 7.42
C GLY A 73 4.29 -4.72 8.74
N PRO A 74 4.87 -4.36 9.89
CA PRO A 74 4.30 -4.62 11.21
C PRO A 74 2.93 -3.97 11.44
N HIS A 75 2.62 -2.88 10.72
CA HIS A 75 1.36 -2.14 10.84
C HIS A 75 0.37 -2.47 9.71
N TYR A 76 0.74 -3.37 8.79
CA TYR A 76 -0.16 -3.82 7.73
C TYR A 76 -1.49 -4.40 8.26
N PRO A 77 -1.51 -5.28 9.29
CA PRO A 77 -2.77 -5.84 9.77
C PRO A 77 -3.73 -4.76 10.30
N VAL A 78 -3.19 -3.79 11.05
CA VAL A 78 -3.96 -2.66 11.59
C VAL A 78 -4.50 -1.76 10.47
N PHE A 79 -3.67 -1.46 9.47
CA PHE A 79 -4.08 -0.74 8.27
C PHE A 79 -5.22 -1.46 7.54
N ARG A 80 -5.03 -2.76 7.26
CA ARG A 80 -5.98 -3.61 6.53
C ARG A 80 -7.31 -3.66 7.25
N ASP A 81 -7.32 -3.95 8.54
CA ASP A 81 -8.56 -4.10 9.32
C ASP A 81 -9.34 -2.80 9.36
N HIS A 82 -8.65 -1.70 9.64
CA HIS A 82 -9.26 -0.38 9.61
C HIS A 82 -9.84 -0.06 8.23
N TYR A 83 -9.09 -0.35 7.16
CA TYR A 83 -9.58 -0.10 5.81
C TYR A 83 -10.81 -0.95 5.48
N LYS A 84 -10.80 -2.26 5.77
CA LYS A 84 -11.94 -3.15 5.50
C LYS A 84 -13.20 -2.75 6.27
N GLN A 85 -13.06 -2.36 7.53
CA GLN A 85 -14.18 -1.92 8.37
C GLN A 85 -14.82 -0.62 7.87
N ASN A 86 -14.04 0.27 7.24
CA ASN A 86 -14.47 1.60 6.81
C ASN A 86 -14.46 1.75 5.28
N ARG A 87 -14.39 0.64 4.53
CA ARG A 87 -14.11 0.64 3.09
C ARG A 87 -15.15 1.42 2.32
N GLU A 88 -16.43 1.13 2.56
CA GLU A 88 -17.54 1.76 1.86
C GLU A 88 -17.60 3.27 2.13
N GLU A 89 -17.55 3.67 3.41
CA GLU A 89 -17.56 5.07 3.82
C GLU A 89 -16.38 5.84 3.23
N PHE A 90 -15.17 5.27 3.30
CA PHE A 90 -13.98 5.89 2.74
C PHE A 90 -14.07 6.05 1.22
N ARG A 91 -14.52 5.02 0.50
CA ARG A 91 -14.62 5.06 -0.97
C ARG A 91 -15.68 6.07 -1.42
N GLN A 92 -16.84 6.11 -0.75
CA GLN A 92 -17.86 7.13 -1.00
C GLN A 92 -17.32 8.55 -0.74
N ALA A 93 -16.66 8.78 0.40
CA ALA A 93 -16.09 10.08 0.75
C ALA A 93 -14.99 10.56 -0.23
N LYS A 94 -14.32 9.63 -0.92
CA LYS A 94 -13.26 9.91 -1.89
C LYS A 94 -13.70 9.80 -3.35
N GLY A 95 -14.97 9.49 -3.62
CA GLY A 95 -15.47 9.29 -4.98
C GLY A 95 -14.82 8.11 -5.71
N LEU A 96 -14.35 7.11 -4.95
CA LEU A 96 -13.76 5.88 -5.51
C LEU A 96 -14.87 4.85 -5.80
N PRO A 97 -14.75 4.04 -6.86
CA PRO A 97 -15.74 3.00 -7.19
C PRO A 97 -15.78 1.92 -6.12
N LEU A 98 -16.97 1.46 -5.72
CA LEU A 98 -17.18 0.42 -4.70
C LEU A 98 -16.77 -0.99 -5.15
#